data_AF-A0A1Z5TB29-F1
#
_entry.id   AF-A0A1Z5TB29-F1
#
_cell.length_a   1.000
_cell.length_b   1.000
_cell.length_c   1.000
_cell.angle_alpha   90.00
_cell.angle_beta   90.00
_cell.angle_gamma   90.00
#
_symmetry.space_group_name_H-M   'P 1'
#
loop_
_entity.id
_entity.type
_entity.pdbx_description
1 polymer ?
#
loop_
_entity_poly.entity_id
_entity_poly.type
_entity_poly.pdbx_seq_one_letter_code
_entity_poly.pdbx_strand_id
1 'polypeptide(L)'
;MVTSEECDRLLVSGAKIKPDADISGIGVILAFLITAYASFVAILAAYACGVVESELLSLADVKVMRIRPRTERHPRMHRILRQTIIVLSDQQIVTGIAIMTAGFVGLRSGQISVYHYQIVLYLAWLSSSVHLSALTLLRPFLNRHTGVKVWRLVGMGALFVMLIIGLVPTVSYDWGIINFMDPKDSSIGENDLTGWGVPASCFWGKTYADGVNNDAPIGYVLLVISYVWKIGDVFGSGRKFYASRIRRPLESAVESLLTLPAKRYHRTQQKRYLWCFRLLLIPCIPFIAVLEFLASFSASLWLSALGLLFGTVQIIIPRNQTYAQTHAQEERWGFGQLVPLVLLIQPLGTILEQTWVSHESAGTKDTELRPIAQKSDSSMLQGREHATMAHNSSLEARERCRAYRHVLLQILGTSNASNLVFPDKREDVPRIVEAVFSSRVATALVTLLHVTLLGGICVILYFDVYSIGFIRGQNWQFALLAIAFYVGSSWVVMCTLGIHSSLGRSYKVE
;
A
#
# COMPACT_ATOMS: atom_id res chain seq x y z
N MET A 1 20.66 31.55 13.62
CA MET A 1 20.80 30.09 13.84
C MET A 1 21.05 29.88 15.32
N VAL A 2 20.36 28.93 15.94
CA VAL A 2 20.54 28.57 17.36
C VAL A 2 21.90 27.90 17.53
N THR A 3 22.66 28.29 18.56
CA THR A 3 23.98 27.67 18.84
C THR A 3 23.80 26.28 19.42
N SER A 4 24.81 25.40 19.29
CA SER A 4 24.73 24.05 19.85
C SER A 4 24.51 24.06 21.36
N GLU A 5 25.16 24.96 22.09
CA GLU A 5 25.03 25.09 23.54
C GLU A 5 23.60 25.49 23.94
N GLU A 6 22.96 26.37 23.16
CA GLU A 6 21.58 26.75 23.40
C GLU A 6 20.61 25.60 23.09
N CYS A 7 20.89 24.80 22.06
CA CYS A 7 20.11 23.58 21.79
C CYS A 7 20.18 22.60 22.96
N ASP A 8 21.38 22.36 23.50
CA ASP A 8 21.56 21.45 24.64
C ASP A 8 20.81 21.97 25.88
N ARG A 9 20.83 23.29 26.13
CA ARG A 9 20.06 23.93 27.20
C ARG A 9 18.55 23.78 26.99
N LEU A 10 18.05 24.03 25.79
CA LEU A 10 16.61 23.95 25.46
C LEU A 10 16.08 22.51 25.48
N LEU A 11 16.92 21.51 25.20
CA LEU A 11 16.52 20.10 25.31
C LEU A 11 16.29 19.67 26.77
N VAL A 12 17.06 20.23 27.70
CA VAL A 12 16.89 19.96 29.14
C VAL A 12 15.76 20.79 29.74
N SER A 13 15.68 22.08 29.39
CA SER A 13 14.73 23.02 30.00
C SER A 13 13.37 23.11 29.29
N GLY A 14 13.27 22.65 28.05
CA GLY A 14 12.12 22.84 27.18
C GLY A 14 12.00 24.26 26.63
N ALA A 15 11.04 24.48 25.73
CA ALA A 15 10.71 25.79 25.19
C ALA A 15 9.20 26.00 25.09
N LYS A 16 8.76 27.27 25.12
CA LYS A 16 7.36 27.64 24.88
C LYS A 16 7.06 27.62 23.38
N ILE A 17 5.94 27.02 23.00
CA ILE A 17 5.51 26.94 21.60
C ILE A 17 5.00 28.31 21.15
N LYS A 18 5.48 28.78 20.01
CA LYS A 18 4.93 29.95 19.31
C LYS A 18 3.94 29.46 18.26
N PRO A 19 2.65 29.77 18.34
CA PRO A 19 1.66 29.24 17.39
C PRO A 19 1.91 29.75 15.97
N ASP A 20 1.71 28.88 14.98
CA ASP A 20 1.81 29.21 13.56
C ASP A 20 0.58 28.69 12.78
N ALA A 21 -0.40 29.58 12.64
CA ALA A 21 -1.68 29.29 12.01
C ALA A 21 -1.59 28.94 10.51
N ASP A 22 -0.48 29.24 9.84
CA ASP A 22 -0.29 28.89 8.42
C ASP A 22 0.23 27.46 8.25
N ILE A 23 0.80 26.86 9.30
CA ILE A 23 1.30 25.48 9.31
C ILE A 23 0.35 24.53 10.03
N SER A 24 0.02 24.84 11.29
CA SER A 24 -0.79 24.00 12.19
C SER A 24 -2.23 24.50 12.32
N GLY A 25 -2.64 25.47 11.49
CA GLY A 25 -3.99 25.97 11.46
C GLY A 25 -5.03 24.90 11.16
N ILE A 26 -6.20 25.01 11.80
CA ILE A 26 -7.25 23.99 11.69
C ILE A 26 -7.70 23.79 10.24
N GLY A 27 -7.80 24.86 9.44
CA GLY A 27 -8.18 24.75 8.03
C GLY A 27 -7.15 24.04 7.15
N VAL A 28 -5.85 24.23 7.42
CA VAL A 28 -4.78 23.53 6.69
C VAL A 28 -4.85 22.03 7.00
N ILE A 29 -4.91 21.66 8.27
CA ILE A 29 -4.99 20.26 8.70
C ILE A 29 -6.25 19.59 8.13
N LEU A 30 -7.41 20.25 8.24
CA LEU A 30 -8.67 19.75 7.68
C LEU A 30 -8.58 19.56 6.16
N ALA A 31 -7.99 20.49 5.41
CA ALA A 31 -7.88 20.36 3.96
C ALA A 31 -7.10 19.11 3.54
N PHE A 32 -5.95 18.84 4.18
CA PHE A 32 -5.18 17.63 3.93
C PHE A 32 -5.91 16.36 4.34
N LEU A 33 -6.50 16.34 5.56
CA LEU A 33 -7.23 15.17 6.05
C LEU A 33 -8.46 14.86 5.17
N ILE A 34 -9.28 15.88 4.87
CA ILE A 34 -10.48 15.70 4.03
C ILE A 34 -10.07 15.17 2.65
N THR A 35 -9.07 15.77 2.00
CA THR A 35 -8.60 15.28 0.70
C THR A 35 -8.12 13.84 0.79
N ALA A 36 -7.37 13.51 1.83
CA ALA A 36 -6.75 12.20 1.98
C ALA A 36 -7.76 11.09 2.25
N TYR A 37 -8.68 11.32 3.18
CA TYR A 37 -9.78 10.41 3.47
C TYR A 37 -10.78 10.34 2.32
N ALA A 38 -11.12 11.45 1.66
CA ALA A 38 -12.00 11.43 0.49
C ALA A 38 -11.38 10.60 -0.65
N SER A 39 -10.08 10.75 -0.91
CA SER A 39 -9.37 9.96 -1.92
C SER A 39 -9.37 8.47 -1.56
N PHE A 40 -9.09 8.12 -0.30
CA PHE A 40 -9.11 6.73 0.15
C PHE A 40 -10.50 6.12 0.09
N VAL A 41 -11.53 6.81 0.58
CA VAL A 41 -12.92 6.36 0.53
C VAL A 41 -13.37 6.17 -0.93
N ALA A 42 -13.00 7.06 -1.83
CA ALA A 42 -13.29 6.93 -3.25
C ALA A 42 -12.65 5.66 -3.85
N ILE A 43 -11.38 5.40 -3.56
CA ILE A 43 -10.66 4.19 -4.03
C ILE A 43 -11.23 2.91 -3.40
N LEU A 44 -11.56 2.94 -2.11
CA LEU A 44 -12.18 1.82 -1.41
C LEU A 44 -13.57 1.52 -1.97
N ALA A 45 -14.38 2.54 -2.22
CA ALA A 45 -15.69 2.40 -2.84
C ALA A 45 -15.58 1.84 -4.27
N ALA A 46 -14.58 2.29 -5.04
CA ALA A 46 -14.28 1.76 -6.36
C ALA A 46 -14.02 0.26 -6.32
N TYR A 47 -13.16 -0.16 -5.38
CA TYR A 47 -12.79 -1.55 -5.19
C TYR A 47 -13.98 -2.40 -4.73
N ALA A 48 -14.71 -1.96 -3.71
CA ALA A 48 -15.88 -2.67 -3.18
C ALA A 48 -17.00 -2.80 -4.22
N CYS A 49 -17.20 -1.78 -5.05
CA CYS A 49 -18.19 -1.79 -6.13
C CYS A 49 -17.71 -2.51 -7.40
N GLY A 50 -16.42 -2.91 -7.47
CA GLY A 50 -15.83 -3.54 -8.65
C GLY A 50 -15.65 -2.60 -9.84
N VAL A 51 -15.57 -1.28 -9.64
CA VAL A 51 -15.38 -0.26 -10.68
C VAL A 51 -13.89 0.03 -10.91
N VAL A 52 -13.10 -1.04 -10.82
CA VAL A 52 -11.65 -1.07 -11.00
C VAL A 52 -11.35 -1.94 -12.23
N GLU A 53 -10.37 -1.58 -13.04
CA GLU A 53 -9.99 -2.39 -14.20
C GLU A 53 -9.60 -3.81 -13.79
N SER A 54 -10.00 -4.81 -14.58
CA SER A 54 -9.70 -6.23 -14.32
C SER A 54 -8.20 -6.52 -14.26
N GLU A 55 -7.37 -5.74 -14.97
CA GLU A 55 -5.91 -5.83 -14.95
C GLU A 55 -5.28 -5.56 -13.57
N LEU A 56 -6.00 -4.85 -12.69
CA LEU A 56 -5.56 -4.48 -11.35
C LEU A 56 -5.93 -5.51 -10.28
N LEU A 57 -6.85 -6.42 -10.59
CA LEU A 57 -7.35 -7.42 -9.65
C LEU A 57 -6.49 -8.70 -9.70
N SER A 58 -6.12 -9.23 -8.54
CA SER A 58 -5.43 -10.52 -8.40
C SER A 58 -6.41 -11.68 -8.19
N LEU A 59 -5.89 -12.91 -8.14
CA LEU A 59 -6.70 -14.09 -7.81
C LEU A 59 -7.29 -14.00 -6.40
N ALA A 60 -6.56 -13.39 -5.46
CA ALA A 60 -7.07 -13.15 -4.11
C ALA A 60 -8.30 -12.22 -4.13
N ASP A 61 -8.24 -11.14 -4.92
CA ASP A 61 -9.35 -10.18 -5.03
C ASP A 61 -10.61 -10.83 -5.65
N VAL A 62 -10.43 -11.64 -6.71
CA VAL A 62 -11.57 -12.24 -7.43
C VAL A 62 -12.13 -13.47 -6.73
N LYS A 63 -11.28 -14.41 -6.29
CA LYS A 63 -11.74 -15.70 -5.73
C LYS A 63 -12.04 -15.61 -4.23
N VAL A 64 -11.24 -14.88 -3.47
CA VAL A 64 -11.42 -14.77 -2.01
C VAL A 64 -12.31 -13.58 -1.65
N MET A 65 -11.96 -12.38 -2.12
CA MET A 65 -12.73 -11.16 -1.81
C MET A 65 -14.01 -11.03 -2.66
N ARG A 66 -14.19 -11.93 -3.64
CA ARG A 66 -15.38 -12.02 -4.51
C ARG A 66 -15.67 -10.73 -5.28
N ILE A 67 -14.64 -9.93 -5.56
CA ILE A 67 -14.78 -8.70 -6.34
C ILE A 67 -14.95 -9.07 -7.81
N ARG A 68 -16.09 -8.69 -8.38
CA ARG A 68 -16.38 -8.88 -9.81
C ARG A 68 -16.15 -7.55 -10.55
N PRO A 69 -15.40 -7.54 -11.65
CA PRO A 69 -15.24 -6.33 -12.45
C PRO A 69 -16.60 -5.90 -13.02
N ARG A 70 -17.00 -4.67 -12.75
CA ARG A 70 -18.27 -4.03 -13.16
C ARG A 70 -18.04 -2.73 -13.94
N THR A 71 -16.81 -2.47 -14.37
CA THR A 71 -16.44 -1.24 -15.09
C THR A 71 -17.30 -1.03 -16.35
N GLU A 72 -17.58 -2.09 -17.11
CA GLU A 72 -18.45 -2.05 -18.29
C GLU A 72 -19.93 -1.76 -17.95
N ARG A 73 -20.38 -2.14 -16.75
CA ARG A 73 -21.76 -1.91 -16.30
C ARG A 73 -21.97 -0.47 -15.84
N HIS A 74 -20.93 0.17 -15.29
CA HIS A 74 -21.00 1.53 -14.76
C HIS A 74 -19.87 2.43 -15.31
N PRO A 75 -19.83 2.67 -16.63
CA PRO A 75 -18.76 3.46 -17.26
C PRO A 75 -18.74 4.92 -16.80
N ARG A 76 -19.90 5.48 -16.44
CA ARG A 76 -20.04 6.83 -15.88
C ARG A 76 -19.33 6.96 -14.53
N MET A 77 -19.64 6.04 -13.61
CA MET A 77 -19.05 6.05 -12.27
C MET A 77 -17.53 5.87 -12.32
N HIS A 78 -17.05 4.99 -13.22
CA HIS A 78 -15.62 4.82 -13.46
C HIS A 78 -14.94 6.13 -13.92
N ARG A 79 -15.56 6.85 -14.86
CA ARG A 79 -15.01 8.11 -15.38
C ARG A 79 -14.97 9.22 -14.32
N ILE A 80 -16.07 9.37 -13.56
CA ILE A 80 -16.19 10.39 -12.51
C ILE A 80 -15.15 10.15 -11.42
N LEU A 81 -15.09 8.91 -10.93
CA LEU A 81 -14.12 8.50 -9.93
C LEU A 81 -12.69 8.77 -10.37
N ARG A 82 -12.35 8.37 -11.61
CA ARG A 82 -11.02 8.56 -12.18
C ARG A 82 -10.61 10.02 -12.20
N GLN A 83 -11.48 10.90 -12.70
CA GLN A 83 -11.18 12.33 -12.76
C GLN A 83 -11.10 12.97 -11.37
N THR A 84 -12.02 12.60 -10.48
CA THR A 84 -12.03 13.08 -9.08
C THR A 84 -10.70 12.76 -8.39
N ILE A 85 -10.19 11.53 -8.54
CA ILE A 85 -8.91 11.10 -7.95
C ILE A 85 -7.72 11.82 -8.59
N ILE A 86 -7.77 12.13 -9.89
CA ILE A 86 -6.72 12.91 -10.54
C ILE A 86 -6.64 14.30 -9.90
N VAL A 87 -7.76 15.02 -9.80
CA VAL A 87 -7.80 16.38 -9.27
C VAL A 87 -7.39 16.42 -7.79
N LEU A 88 -7.98 15.56 -6.95
CA LEU A 88 -7.65 15.46 -5.52
C LEU A 88 -6.17 15.17 -5.30
N SER A 89 -5.62 14.28 -6.12
CA SER A 89 -4.20 13.95 -6.01
C SER A 89 -3.33 15.10 -6.50
N ASP A 90 -3.61 15.75 -7.63
CA ASP A 90 -2.75 16.82 -8.13
C ASP A 90 -2.70 18.02 -7.18
N GLN A 91 -3.81 18.33 -6.48
CA GLN A 91 -3.83 19.28 -5.37
C GLN A 91 -2.84 18.90 -4.27
N GLN A 92 -2.85 17.64 -3.85
CA GLN A 92 -1.97 17.13 -2.79
C GLN A 92 -0.48 17.19 -3.15
N ILE A 93 -0.10 17.04 -4.43
CA ILE A 93 1.30 17.20 -4.87
C ILE A 93 1.71 18.64 -4.57
N VAL A 94 0.91 19.62 -5.01
CA VAL A 94 1.25 21.04 -4.94
C VAL A 94 1.24 21.51 -3.48
N THR A 95 0.19 21.20 -2.72
CA THR A 95 0.09 21.58 -1.31
C THR A 95 1.14 20.86 -0.47
N GLY A 96 1.42 19.58 -0.75
CA GLY A 96 2.46 18.80 -0.08
C GLY A 96 3.86 19.37 -0.29
N ILE A 97 4.21 19.77 -1.51
CA ILE A 97 5.51 20.41 -1.78
C ILE A 97 5.58 21.79 -1.12
N ALA A 98 4.48 22.56 -1.15
CA ALA A 98 4.42 23.88 -0.52
C ALA A 98 4.64 23.80 1.00
N ILE A 99 3.95 22.90 1.70
CA ILE A 99 4.08 22.75 3.15
C ILE A 99 5.49 22.25 3.54
N MET A 100 6.07 21.32 2.78
CA MET A 100 7.46 20.89 3.00
C MET A 100 8.46 22.02 2.77
N THR A 101 8.23 22.86 1.76
CA THR A 101 9.07 24.03 1.50
C THR A 101 9.01 25.02 2.66
N ALA A 102 7.80 25.32 3.16
CA ALA A 102 7.61 26.17 4.34
C ALA A 102 8.33 25.60 5.57
N GLY A 103 8.20 24.28 5.80
CA GLY A 103 8.92 23.59 6.88
C GLY A 103 10.43 23.73 6.78
N PHE A 104 11.02 23.56 5.59
CA PHE A 104 12.47 23.73 5.41
C PHE A 104 12.94 25.18 5.56
N VAL A 105 12.15 26.16 5.14
CA VAL A 105 12.45 27.58 5.37
C VAL A 105 12.40 27.90 6.87
N GLY A 106 11.40 27.38 7.59
CA GLY A 106 11.28 27.48 9.05
C GLY A 106 12.44 26.80 9.78
N LEU A 107 12.88 25.64 9.27
CA LEU A 107 14.00 24.89 9.82
C LEU A 107 15.33 25.64 9.66
N ARG A 108 15.57 26.20 8.47
CA ARG A 108 16.78 27.00 8.19
C ARG A 108 16.85 28.28 9.02
N SER A 109 15.72 28.93 9.25
CA SER A 109 15.64 30.15 10.07
C SER A 109 15.72 29.86 11.57
N GLY A 110 15.48 28.61 12.00
CA GLY A 110 15.44 28.20 13.41
C GLY A 110 14.19 28.68 14.14
N GLN A 111 13.13 29.02 13.40
CA GLN A 111 11.87 29.55 13.93
C GLN A 111 10.82 28.46 14.18
N ILE A 112 10.90 27.35 13.44
CA ILE A 112 9.94 26.26 13.54
C ILE A 112 10.25 25.35 14.74
N SER A 113 9.25 25.13 15.58
CA SER A 113 9.37 24.18 16.69
C SER A 113 9.21 22.73 16.22
N VAL A 114 9.63 21.78 17.04
CA VAL A 114 9.44 20.33 16.81
C VAL A 114 7.96 20.02 16.52
N TYR A 115 7.02 20.63 17.26
CA TYR A 115 5.59 20.47 17.03
C TYR A 115 5.13 20.88 15.62
N HIS A 116 5.46 22.09 15.17
CA HIS A 116 5.04 22.54 13.83
C HIS A 116 5.74 21.73 12.73
N TYR A 117 7.01 21.38 12.93
CA TYR A 117 7.74 20.56 11.98
C TYR A 117 7.19 19.13 11.89
N GLN A 118 6.79 18.54 13.02
CA GLN A 118 6.05 17.26 13.07
C GLN A 118 4.79 17.34 12.20
N ILE A 119 3.97 18.38 12.37
CA ILE A 119 2.76 18.57 11.55
C ILE A 119 3.11 18.65 10.07
N VAL A 120 4.11 19.44 9.68
CA VAL A 120 4.58 19.52 8.28
C VAL A 120 4.92 18.14 7.71
N LEU A 121 5.71 17.34 8.43
CA LEU A 121 6.13 16.02 8.00
C LEU A 121 4.95 15.09 7.78
N TYR A 122 3.99 15.07 8.71
CA TYR A 122 2.85 14.17 8.62
C TYR A 122 1.77 14.65 7.66
N LEU A 123 1.62 15.95 7.41
CA LEU A 123 0.82 16.48 6.30
C LEU A 123 1.40 16.04 4.95
N ALA A 124 2.72 16.12 4.79
CA ALA A 124 3.41 15.62 3.61
C ALA A 124 3.32 14.09 3.47
N TRP A 125 3.36 13.35 4.59
CA TRP A 125 3.12 11.92 4.62
C TRP A 125 1.72 11.55 4.15
N LEU A 126 0.69 12.26 4.61
CA LEU A 126 -0.69 12.09 4.16
C LEU A 126 -0.82 12.34 2.66
N SER A 127 -0.27 13.45 2.16
CA SER A 127 -0.21 13.76 0.73
C SER A 127 0.46 12.62 -0.06
N SER A 128 1.64 12.17 0.37
CA SER A 128 2.37 11.02 -0.16
C SER A 128 1.52 9.74 -0.21
N SER A 129 0.77 9.42 0.84
CA SER A 129 -0.13 8.26 0.89
C SER A 129 -1.24 8.36 -0.16
N VAL A 130 -1.85 9.55 -0.34
CA VAL A 130 -2.86 9.80 -1.38
C VAL A 130 -2.30 9.54 -2.77
N HIS A 131 -1.07 9.98 -3.03
CA HIS A 131 -0.41 9.77 -4.31
C HIS A 131 -0.17 8.30 -4.62
N LEU A 132 0.36 7.55 -3.66
CA LEU A 132 0.60 6.12 -3.80
C LEU A 132 -0.71 5.36 -4.09
N SER A 133 -1.80 5.74 -3.42
CA SER A 133 -3.13 5.16 -3.64
C SER A 133 -3.75 5.59 -4.96
N ALA A 134 -3.57 6.83 -5.38
CA ALA A 134 -4.03 7.29 -6.68
C ALA A 134 -3.31 6.56 -7.82
N LEU A 135 -2.02 6.25 -7.67
CA LEU A 135 -1.25 5.49 -8.68
C LEU A 135 -1.78 4.07 -8.87
N THR A 136 -2.24 3.39 -7.82
CA THR A 136 -2.73 2.01 -7.93
C THR A 136 -3.97 1.95 -8.81
N LEU A 137 -4.93 2.86 -8.64
CA LEU A 137 -6.12 2.92 -9.47
C LEU A 137 -5.82 3.49 -10.88
N LEU A 138 -5.02 4.56 -10.97
CA LEU A 138 -4.83 5.29 -12.22
C LEU A 138 -3.81 4.63 -13.17
N ARG A 139 -3.17 3.53 -12.77
CA ARG A 139 -2.12 2.86 -13.55
C ARG A 139 -2.51 2.59 -15.02
N PRO A 140 -3.70 2.03 -15.35
CA PRO A 140 -4.06 1.76 -16.74
C PRO A 140 -4.21 3.06 -17.55
N PHE A 141 -4.77 4.09 -16.93
CA PHE A 141 -4.95 5.42 -17.54
C PHE A 141 -3.61 6.14 -17.79
N LEU A 142 -2.71 6.15 -16.80
CA LEU A 142 -1.41 6.82 -16.89
C LEU A 142 -0.47 6.16 -17.89
N ASN A 143 -0.57 4.84 -18.07
CA ASN A 143 0.22 4.13 -19.08
C ASN A 143 -0.18 4.51 -20.52
N ARG A 144 -1.42 4.96 -20.74
CA ARG A 144 -1.88 5.52 -22.02
C ARG A 144 -1.51 7.00 -22.18
N HIS A 145 -1.37 7.74 -21.09
CA HIS A 145 -1.10 9.19 -21.09
C HIS A 145 0.26 9.52 -20.46
N THR A 146 1.33 9.37 -21.25
CA THR A 146 2.71 9.51 -20.74
C THR A 146 3.01 10.89 -20.16
N GLY A 147 2.45 11.98 -20.71
CA GLY A 147 2.67 13.33 -20.17
C GLY A 147 2.17 13.49 -18.73
N VAL A 148 0.90 13.13 -18.48
CA VAL A 148 0.29 13.15 -17.13
C VAL A 148 1.04 12.22 -16.17
N LYS A 149 1.47 11.06 -16.67
CA LYS A 149 2.29 10.12 -15.89
C LYS A 149 3.61 10.76 -15.44
N VAL A 150 4.36 11.38 -16.35
CA VAL A 150 5.67 11.98 -16.02
C VAL A 150 5.50 13.15 -15.06
N TRP A 151 4.55 14.06 -15.31
CA TRP A 151 4.26 15.19 -14.42
C TRP A 151 4.04 14.73 -12.97
N ARG A 152 3.17 13.72 -12.78
CA ARG A 152 2.84 13.22 -11.45
C ARG A 152 4.00 12.47 -10.82
N LEU A 153 4.75 11.67 -11.58
CA LEU A 153 5.94 10.98 -11.05
C LEU A 153 7.05 11.96 -10.64
N VAL A 154 7.24 13.06 -11.37
CA VAL A 154 8.18 14.11 -11.00
C VAL A 154 7.73 14.80 -9.71
N GLY A 155 6.46 15.21 -9.61
CA GLY A 155 5.93 15.83 -8.41
C GLY A 155 5.98 14.92 -7.18
N MET A 156 5.56 13.66 -7.32
CA MET A 156 5.65 12.64 -6.26
C MET A 156 7.10 12.33 -5.89
N GLY A 157 8.01 12.28 -6.86
CA GLY A 157 9.44 12.10 -6.62
C GLY A 157 10.06 13.25 -5.85
N ALA A 158 9.71 14.49 -6.21
CA ALA A 158 10.14 15.69 -5.48
C ALA A 158 9.63 15.67 -4.04
N LEU A 159 8.33 15.45 -3.83
CA LEU A 159 7.74 15.36 -2.50
C LEU A 159 8.37 14.24 -1.67
N PHE A 160 8.61 13.07 -2.26
CA PHE A 160 9.25 11.95 -1.59
C PHE A 160 10.68 12.26 -1.15
N VAL A 161 11.50 12.88 -2.00
CA VAL A 161 12.85 13.31 -1.64
C VAL A 161 12.81 14.34 -0.51
N MET A 162 11.92 15.33 -0.59
CA MET A 162 11.72 16.30 0.48
C MET A 162 11.30 15.60 1.78
N LEU A 163 10.39 14.64 1.73
CA LEU A 163 9.94 13.90 2.92
C LEU A 163 11.07 13.08 3.54
N ILE A 164 11.87 12.36 2.76
CA ILE A 164 13.02 11.58 3.27
C ILE A 164 14.05 12.49 3.94
N ILE A 165 14.39 13.62 3.31
CA ILE A 165 15.29 14.62 3.90
C ILE A 165 14.66 15.22 5.16
N GLY A 166 13.35 15.48 5.12
CA GLY A 166 12.60 16.06 6.22
C GLY A 166 12.54 15.18 7.46
N LEU A 167 12.54 13.85 7.29
CA LEU A 167 12.50 12.86 8.36
C LEU A 167 13.85 12.66 9.09
N VAL A 168 14.96 13.24 8.60
CA VAL A 168 16.28 13.07 9.25
C VAL A 168 16.29 13.49 10.73
N PRO A 169 15.72 14.64 11.15
CA PRO A 169 15.68 15.07 12.55
C PRO A 169 14.93 14.10 13.47
N THR A 170 13.94 13.38 12.94
CA THR A 170 13.06 12.51 13.74
C THR A 170 13.70 11.16 14.10
N VAL A 171 14.95 10.94 13.66
CA VAL A 171 15.76 9.75 14.01
C VAL A 171 16.23 9.80 15.46
N SER A 172 16.35 11.00 16.04
CA SER A 172 16.79 11.18 17.43
C SER A 172 15.79 10.60 18.43
N TYR A 173 16.28 9.94 19.49
CA TYR A 173 15.41 9.38 20.53
C TYR A 173 14.54 10.44 21.22
N ASP A 174 15.11 11.62 21.51
CA ASP A 174 14.39 12.69 22.20
C ASP A 174 13.48 13.53 21.29
N TRP A 175 13.21 13.09 20.05
CA TRP A 175 12.32 13.82 19.13
C TRP A 175 10.90 13.91 19.70
N GLY A 176 10.50 15.11 20.12
CA GLY A 176 9.15 15.38 20.62
C GLY A 176 8.84 14.76 21.98
N ILE A 177 9.84 14.28 22.74
CA ILE A 177 9.62 13.74 24.09
C ILE A 177 9.44 14.89 25.09
N ILE A 178 8.39 14.81 25.90
CA ILE A 178 8.14 15.72 27.01
C ILE A 178 8.63 15.07 28.30
N ASN A 179 9.64 15.67 28.93
CA ASN A 179 10.11 15.26 30.25
C ASN A 179 9.24 15.91 31.32
N PHE A 180 8.07 15.35 31.62
CA PHE A 180 7.28 15.77 32.78
C PHE A 180 7.88 15.21 34.07
N MET A 181 7.88 16.01 35.15
CA MET A 181 8.21 15.51 36.48
C MET A 181 7.07 14.65 37.09
N ASP A 182 5.83 14.76 36.61
CA ASP A 182 4.69 13.96 37.08
C ASP A 182 3.87 13.37 35.90
N PRO A 183 3.74 12.03 35.80
CA PRO A 183 3.02 11.35 34.70
C PRO A 183 1.49 11.51 34.71
N LYS A 184 0.90 12.18 35.70
CA LYS A 184 -0.56 12.40 35.77
C LYS A 184 -1.04 13.60 34.96
N ASP A 185 -0.16 14.54 34.63
CA ASP A 185 -0.49 15.73 33.85
C ASP A 185 -0.17 15.49 32.38
N SER A 186 -1.17 14.99 31.63
CA SER A 186 -1.04 14.72 30.18
C SER A 186 -1.19 15.97 29.30
N SER A 187 -1.61 17.09 29.88
CA SER A 187 -1.84 18.36 29.18
C SER A 187 -0.77 19.38 29.54
N ILE A 188 -0.19 19.98 28.52
CA ILE A 188 0.78 21.08 28.67
C ILE A 188 -0.01 22.35 29.03
N GLY A 189 0.32 22.99 30.15
CA GLY A 189 -0.27 24.28 30.53
C GLY A 189 0.16 25.43 29.62
N GLU A 190 -0.56 26.54 29.66
CA GLU A 190 -0.35 27.71 28.79
C GLU A 190 1.06 28.32 28.89
N ASN A 191 1.73 28.15 30.04
CA ASN A 191 3.06 28.72 30.33
C ASN A 191 4.17 27.67 30.52
N ASP A 192 3.86 26.40 30.30
CA ASP A 192 4.83 25.32 30.53
C ASP A 192 5.85 25.22 29.40
N LEU A 193 7.08 24.87 29.75
CA LEU A 193 8.15 24.60 28.80
C LEU A 193 8.11 23.13 28.39
N THR A 194 8.23 22.85 27.09
CA THR A 194 8.08 21.47 26.58
C THR A 194 9.08 21.13 25.48
N GLY A 195 9.32 19.82 25.29
CA GLY A 195 10.13 19.31 24.18
C GLY A 195 9.54 19.64 22.81
N TRP A 196 8.22 19.75 22.71
CA TRP A 196 7.49 20.16 21.50
C TRP A 196 7.81 21.60 21.05
N GLY A 197 8.16 22.48 21.98
CA GLY A 197 8.54 23.87 21.69
C GLY A 197 9.98 24.06 21.23
N VAL A 198 10.85 23.05 21.41
CA VAL A 198 12.27 23.14 21.04
C VAL A 198 12.38 23.40 19.53
N PRO A 199 13.31 24.25 19.06
CA PRO A 199 13.53 24.45 17.64
C PRO A 199 13.92 23.14 16.94
N ALA A 200 13.20 22.76 15.88
CA ALA A 200 13.48 21.52 15.15
C ALA A 200 14.89 21.49 14.54
N SER A 201 15.49 22.67 14.30
CA SER A 201 16.85 22.81 13.79
C SER A 201 17.92 22.21 14.71
N CYS A 202 17.63 22.09 16.02
CA CYS A 202 18.56 21.49 16.98
C CYS A 202 18.86 20.02 16.67
N PHE A 203 17.89 19.28 16.11
CA PHE A 203 18.02 17.88 15.75
C PHE A 203 18.66 17.66 14.36
N TRP A 204 19.06 18.73 13.66
CA TRP A 204 19.66 18.62 12.35
C TRP A 204 21.15 18.23 12.45
N GLY A 205 21.49 17.02 12.01
CA GLY A 205 22.88 16.53 12.00
C GLY A 205 23.43 16.14 13.38
N LYS A 206 22.60 16.12 14.41
CA LYS A 206 22.92 15.60 15.75
C LYS A 206 21.78 14.74 16.28
N THR A 207 22.13 13.63 16.92
CA THR A 207 21.20 12.77 17.65
C THR A 207 21.38 12.99 19.14
N TYR A 208 20.29 13.02 19.88
CA TYR A 208 20.24 13.20 21.33
C TYR A 208 19.75 11.92 22.03
N ALA A 209 20.12 11.76 23.30
CA ALA A 209 20.02 10.53 24.10
C ALA A 209 20.78 9.31 23.53
N ASP A 210 20.25 8.09 23.67
CA ASP A 210 20.87 6.79 23.33
C ASP A 210 21.04 6.57 21.79
N GLY A 211 21.15 7.66 21.02
CA GLY A 211 21.38 7.65 19.58
C GLY A 211 20.08 7.58 18.77
N VAL A 212 19.86 6.44 18.10
CA VAL A 212 18.85 6.29 17.04
C VAL A 212 17.60 5.58 17.56
N ASN A 213 16.45 6.24 17.46
CA ASN A 213 15.15 5.63 17.69
C ASN A 213 14.94 4.48 16.70
N ASN A 214 14.71 3.24 17.19
CA ASN A 214 14.56 2.07 16.32
C ASN A 214 13.33 2.12 15.40
N ASP A 215 12.25 2.79 15.82
CA ASP A 215 10.99 2.82 15.06
C ASP A 215 11.12 3.70 13.80
N ALA A 216 11.91 4.78 13.86
CA ALA A 216 12.07 5.74 12.77
C ALA A 216 12.74 5.13 11.52
N PRO A 217 13.94 4.50 11.58
CA PRO A 217 14.55 3.83 10.44
C PRO A 217 13.68 2.74 9.83
N ILE A 218 12.96 1.96 10.65
CA ILE A 218 12.05 0.92 10.16
C ILE A 218 10.93 1.57 9.34
N GLY A 219 10.32 2.64 9.86
CA GLY A 219 9.32 3.43 9.13
C GLY A 219 9.85 3.96 7.80
N TYR A 220 11.10 4.43 7.75
CA TYR A 220 11.69 4.98 6.51
C TYR A 220 11.95 3.88 5.49
N VAL A 221 12.48 2.73 5.93
CA VAL A 221 12.67 1.57 5.06
C VAL A 221 11.34 1.11 4.49
N LEU A 222 10.29 1.03 5.32
CA LEU A 222 8.94 0.69 4.86
C LEU A 222 8.39 1.71 3.87
N LEU A 223 8.60 3.01 4.10
CA LEU A 223 8.19 4.07 3.18
C LEU A 223 8.93 3.94 1.83
N VAL A 224 10.25 3.77 1.84
CA VAL A 224 11.07 3.61 0.62
C VAL A 224 10.63 2.37 -0.16
N ILE A 225 10.48 1.22 0.52
CA ILE A 225 10.02 -0.02 -0.11
C ILE A 225 8.62 0.19 -0.71
N SER A 226 7.72 0.89 -0.02
CA SER A 226 6.37 1.18 -0.50
C SER A 226 6.39 2.02 -1.78
N TYR A 227 7.21 3.07 -1.83
CA TYR A 227 7.39 3.90 -3.01
C TYR A 227 7.97 3.12 -4.19
N VAL A 228 9.05 2.38 -3.96
CA VAL A 228 9.69 1.54 -4.98
C VAL A 228 8.72 0.50 -5.52
N TRP A 229 7.94 -0.14 -4.64
CA TRP A 229 6.94 -1.11 -5.03
C TRP A 229 5.85 -0.48 -5.91
N LYS A 230 5.26 0.65 -5.51
CA LYS A 230 4.20 1.31 -6.30
C LYS A 230 4.69 1.86 -7.62
N ILE A 231 5.84 2.54 -7.64
CA ILE A 231 6.44 3.06 -8.86
C ILE A 231 6.80 1.90 -9.80
N GLY A 232 7.41 0.84 -9.26
CA GLY A 232 7.73 -0.38 -10.01
C GLY A 232 6.49 -1.03 -10.63
N ASP A 233 5.35 -1.01 -9.94
CA ASP A 233 4.08 -1.51 -10.48
C ASP A 233 3.51 -0.62 -11.59
N VAL A 234 3.74 0.70 -11.58
CA VAL A 234 3.28 1.60 -12.65
C VAL A 234 3.99 1.29 -13.97
N PHE A 235 5.31 1.11 -13.94
CA PHE A 235 6.11 0.84 -15.13
C PHE A 235 5.99 -0.61 -15.61
N GLY A 236 5.72 -0.80 -16.90
CA GLY A 236 5.69 -2.14 -17.50
C GLY A 236 7.00 -2.91 -17.34
N SER A 237 8.15 -2.23 -17.43
CA SER A 237 9.47 -2.82 -17.20
C SER A 237 9.67 -3.27 -15.74
N GLY A 238 9.16 -2.50 -14.78
CA GLY A 238 9.20 -2.86 -13.35
C GLY A 238 8.37 -4.10 -13.05
N ARG A 239 7.16 -4.19 -13.59
CA ARG A 239 6.32 -5.41 -13.50
C ARG A 239 6.99 -6.62 -14.13
N LYS A 240 7.57 -6.48 -15.33
CA LYS A 240 8.33 -7.56 -15.98
C LYS A 240 9.53 -7.97 -15.16
N PHE A 241 10.27 -7.03 -14.58
CA PHE A 241 11.38 -7.29 -13.67
C PHE A 241 10.93 -8.06 -12.43
N TYR A 242 9.92 -7.57 -11.70
CA TYR A 242 9.36 -8.25 -10.54
C TYR A 242 8.86 -9.66 -10.88
N ALA A 243 8.10 -9.80 -11.98
CA ALA A 243 7.61 -11.08 -12.44
C ALA A 243 8.76 -12.06 -12.75
N SER A 244 9.76 -11.61 -13.51
CA SER A 244 10.85 -12.46 -13.99
C SER A 244 11.92 -12.78 -12.95
N ARG A 245 12.29 -11.81 -12.11
CA ARG A 245 13.43 -11.91 -11.16
C ARG A 245 13.04 -12.24 -9.73
N ILE A 246 11.82 -11.92 -9.30
CA ILE A 246 11.38 -12.12 -7.92
C ILE A 246 10.30 -13.20 -7.87
N ARG A 247 9.18 -12.98 -8.56
CA ARG A 247 8.01 -13.84 -8.44
C ARG A 247 8.20 -15.23 -9.07
N ARG A 248 8.60 -15.32 -10.34
CA ARG A 248 8.82 -16.60 -11.04
C ARG A 248 9.84 -17.51 -10.35
N PRO A 249 11.01 -17.05 -9.87
CA PRO A 249 11.93 -17.95 -9.17
C PRO A 249 11.38 -18.42 -7.82
N LEU A 250 10.65 -17.57 -7.07
CA LEU A 250 9.98 -18.00 -5.84
C LEU A 250 8.89 -19.06 -6.12
N GLU A 251 8.03 -18.83 -7.11
CA GLU A 251 7.01 -19.80 -7.53
C GLU A 251 7.67 -21.11 -8.02
N SER A 252 8.75 -21.02 -8.80
CA SER A 252 9.49 -22.18 -9.31
C SER A 252 10.20 -22.94 -8.19
N ALA A 253 10.73 -22.24 -7.18
CA ALA A 253 11.33 -22.86 -6.01
C ALA A 253 10.28 -23.66 -5.21
N VAL A 254 9.11 -23.08 -4.98
CA VAL A 254 7.99 -23.76 -4.30
C VAL A 254 7.48 -24.94 -5.11
N GLU A 255 7.29 -24.80 -6.44
CA GLU A 255 6.90 -25.88 -7.34
C GLU A 255 7.96 -27.01 -7.35
N SER A 256 9.24 -26.67 -7.38
CA SER A 256 10.34 -27.65 -7.33
C SER A 256 10.36 -28.40 -5.99
N LEU A 257 10.19 -27.68 -4.87
CA LEU A 257 10.19 -28.25 -3.54
C LEU A 257 9.03 -29.24 -3.34
N LEU A 258 7.84 -28.91 -3.86
CA LEU A 258 6.64 -29.77 -3.79
C LEU A 258 6.67 -30.95 -4.77
N THR A 259 7.24 -30.78 -5.97
CA THR A 259 7.30 -31.84 -7.00
C THR A 259 8.29 -32.95 -6.68
N LEU A 260 9.39 -32.65 -5.98
CA LEU A 260 10.41 -33.62 -5.55
C LEU A 260 9.82 -34.81 -4.74
N PRO A 261 9.14 -34.59 -3.60
CA PRO A 261 8.53 -35.67 -2.82
C PRO A 261 7.35 -36.30 -3.55
N ALA A 262 6.55 -35.52 -4.29
CA ALA A 262 5.44 -36.03 -5.11
C ALA A 262 5.90 -37.07 -6.14
N LYS A 263 6.97 -36.78 -6.88
CA LYS A 263 7.57 -37.69 -7.86
C LYS A 263 8.12 -38.96 -7.21
N ARG A 264 8.81 -38.82 -6.08
CA ARG A 264 9.35 -39.97 -5.34
C ARG A 264 8.24 -40.86 -4.82
N TYR A 265 7.13 -40.29 -4.35
CA TYR A 265 5.95 -41.05 -3.95
C TYR A 265 5.34 -41.83 -5.12
N HIS A 266 5.10 -41.18 -6.27
CA HIS A 266 4.51 -41.85 -7.43
C HIS A 266 5.33 -43.06 -7.90
N ARG A 267 6.68 -42.95 -7.87
CA ARG A 267 7.59 -44.04 -8.28
C ARG A 267 7.75 -45.15 -7.26
N THR A 268 7.84 -44.81 -5.98
CA THR A 268 8.19 -45.78 -4.93
C THR A 268 7.00 -46.28 -4.12
N GLN A 269 5.86 -45.57 -4.21
CA GLN A 269 4.65 -45.78 -3.39
C GLN A 269 4.90 -45.77 -1.87
N GLN A 270 6.06 -45.26 -1.43
CA GLN A 270 6.43 -45.25 -0.01
C GLN A 270 5.75 -44.10 0.73
N LYS A 271 5.03 -44.44 1.83
CA LYS A 271 4.29 -43.48 2.67
C LYS A 271 5.17 -42.35 3.23
N ARG A 272 6.48 -42.55 3.40
CA ARG A 272 7.42 -41.50 3.85
C ARG A 272 7.42 -40.26 2.95
N TYR A 273 7.35 -40.45 1.63
CA TYR A 273 7.36 -39.35 0.67
C TYR A 273 6.02 -38.61 0.63
N LEU A 274 4.92 -39.32 0.89
CA LEU A 274 3.61 -38.72 1.06
C LEU A 274 3.55 -37.81 2.30
N TRP A 275 4.08 -38.26 3.44
CA TRP A 275 4.18 -37.45 4.65
C TRP A 275 5.11 -36.25 4.47
N CYS A 276 6.25 -36.43 3.82
CA CYS A 276 7.16 -35.33 3.47
C CYS A 276 6.46 -34.28 2.60
N PHE A 277 5.72 -34.70 1.56
CA PHE A 277 4.91 -33.79 0.73
C PHE A 277 3.88 -33.01 1.55
N ARG A 278 3.15 -33.69 2.44
CA ARG A 278 2.13 -33.06 3.31
C ARG A 278 2.74 -32.05 4.29
N LEU A 279 3.86 -32.39 4.93
CA LEU A 279 4.57 -31.47 5.82
C LEU A 279 5.06 -30.23 5.07
N LEU A 280 5.48 -30.39 3.82
CA LEU A 280 5.92 -29.27 2.99
C LEU A 280 4.79 -28.33 2.56
N LEU A 281 3.56 -28.82 2.41
CA LEU A 281 2.40 -27.99 2.11
C LEU A 281 2.11 -26.97 3.23
N ILE A 282 2.39 -27.31 4.48
CA ILE A 282 2.11 -26.46 5.66
C ILE A 282 2.76 -25.07 5.54
N PRO A 283 4.07 -24.94 5.25
CA PRO A 283 4.67 -23.62 5.01
C PRO A 283 4.46 -23.09 3.59
N CYS A 284 4.37 -23.96 2.56
CA CYS A 284 4.29 -23.49 1.17
C CYS A 284 2.97 -22.80 0.83
N ILE A 285 1.83 -23.29 1.34
CA ILE A 285 0.52 -22.71 1.02
C ILE A 285 0.34 -21.31 1.64
N PRO A 286 0.61 -21.08 2.94
CA PRO A 286 0.62 -19.74 3.51
C PRO A 286 1.58 -18.79 2.78
N PHE A 287 2.76 -19.26 2.38
CA PHE A 287 3.69 -18.46 1.59
C PHE A 287 3.10 -18.03 0.23
N ILE A 288 2.46 -18.95 -0.50
CA ILE A 288 1.74 -18.61 -1.74
C ILE A 288 0.60 -17.62 -1.45
N ALA A 289 -0.14 -17.80 -0.35
CA ALA A 289 -1.23 -16.91 0.03
C ALA A 289 -0.72 -15.48 0.33
N VAL A 290 0.42 -15.35 1.01
CA VAL A 290 1.09 -14.06 1.25
C VAL A 290 1.54 -13.41 -0.06
N LEU A 291 2.17 -14.16 -0.98
CA LEU A 291 2.60 -13.61 -2.26
C LEU A 291 1.42 -13.11 -3.11
N GLU A 292 0.32 -13.86 -3.16
CA GLU A 292 -0.90 -13.46 -3.87
C GLU A 292 -1.62 -12.30 -3.19
N PHE A 293 -1.61 -12.25 -1.86
CA PHE A 293 -2.12 -11.11 -1.10
C PHE A 293 -1.28 -9.86 -1.37
N LEU A 294 0.05 -9.94 -1.31
CA LEU A 294 0.94 -8.81 -1.62
C LEU A 294 0.74 -8.31 -3.06
N ALA A 295 0.42 -9.19 -4.01
CA ALA A 295 0.10 -8.80 -5.39
C ALA A 295 -1.32 -8.24 -5.58
N SER A 296 -2.17 -8.25 -4.54
CA SER A 296 -3.58 -7.88 -4.60
C SER A 296 -3.82 -6.37 -4.50
N PHE A 297 -4.98 -5.94 -5.00
CA PHE A 297 -5.43 -4.57 -4.77
C PHE A 297 -5.73 -4.33 -3.28
N SER A 298 -6.24 -5.34 -2.57
CA SER A 298 -6.48 -5.28 -1.12
C SER A 298 -5.23 -4.90 -0.31
N ALA A 299 -4.05 -5.46 -0.62
CA ALA A 299 -2.81 -5.09 0.07
C ALA A 299 -2.44 -3.62 -0.12
N SER A 300 -2.77 -3.05 -1.29
CA SER A 300 -2.60 -1.62 -1.53
C SER A 300 -3.51 -0.76 -0.67
N LEU A 301 -4.76 -1.19 -0.47
CA LEU A 301 -5.72 -0.52 0.41
C LEU A 301 -5.28 -0.56 1.87
N TRP A 302 -4.78 -1.72 2.34
CA TRP A 302 -4.24 -1.83 3.69
C TRP A 302 -3.05 -0.90 3.94
N LEU A 303 -2.11 -0.85 3.00
CA LEU A 303 -0.96 0.05 3.09
C LEU A 303 -1.41 1.52 3.17
N SER A 304 -2.40 1.91 2.37
CA SER A 304 -2.96 3.26 2.41
C SER A 304 -3.67 3.55 3.73
N ALA A 305 -4.52 2.62 4.21
CA ALA A 305 -5.25 2.77 5.45
C ALA A 305 -4.30 2.94 6.64
N LEU A 306 -3.26 2.10 6.71
CA LEU A 306 -2.22 2.20 7.74
C LEU A 306 -1.50 3.54 7.67
N GLY A 307 -1.05 3.95 6.48
CA GLY A 307 -0.37 5.23 6.30
C GLY A 307 -1.21 6.43 6.70
N LEU A 308 -2.52 6.42 6.41
CA LEU A 308 -3.46 7.48 6.79
C LEU A 308 -3.72 7.51 8.29
N LEU A 309 -4.01 6.37 8.89
CA LEU A 309 -4.28 6.27 10.33
C LEU A 309 -3.05 6.70 11.14
N PHE A 310 -1.87 6.18 10.78
CA PHE A 310 -0.62 6.55 11.44
C PHE A 310 -0.32 8.05 11.31
N GLY A 311 -0.40 8.61 10.09
CA GLY A 311 -0.18 10.05 9.88
C GLY A 311 -1.18 10.92 10.65
N THR A 312 -2.42 10.47 10.76
CA THR A 312 -3.47 11.20 11.51
C THR A 312 -3.20 11.18 13.02
N VAL A 313 -2.82 10.04 13.59
CA VAL A 313 -2.46 9.94 15.02
C VAL A 313 -1.26 10.85 15.35
N GLN A 314 -0.25 10.87 14.49
CA GLN A 314 0.95 11.69 14.67
C GLN A 314 0.71 13.21 14.52
N ILE A 315 -0.43 13.63 13.95
CA ILE A 315 -0.88 15.03 13.92
C ILE A 315 -1.75 15.34 15.12
N ILE A 316 -2.76 14.51 15.40
CA ILE A 316 -3.80 14.81 16.40
C ILE A 316 -3.25 14.75 17.82
N ILE A 317 -2.41 13.76 18.15
CA ILE A 317 -1.92 13.58 19.53
C ILE A 317 -1.05 14.74 19.98
N PRO A 318 0.00 15.17 19.25
CA PRO A 318 0.80 16.35 19.63
C PRO A 318 -0.03 17.63 19.67
N ARG A 319 -1.00 17.80 18.76
CA ARG A 319 -1.92 18.95 18.79
C ARG A 319 -2.78 18.98 20.04
N ASN A 320 -3.30 17.83 20.46
CA ASN A 320 -4.11 17.74 21.68
C ASN A 320 -3.27 18.01 22.94
N GLN A 321 -2.02 17.54 22.98
CA GLN A 321 -1.10 17.78 24.09
C GLN A 321 -0.76 19.28 24.25
N THR A 322 -0.63 20.00 23.14
CA THR A 322 -0.18 21.40 23.08
C THR A 322 -1.32 22.41 22.99
N TYR A 323 -2.57 21.93 23.04
CA TYR A 323 -3.79 22.70 22.79
C TYR A 323 -3.89 24.00 23.60
N ALA A 324 -3.56 23.96 24.90
CA ALA A 324 -3.64 25.14 25.76
C ALA A 324 -2.70 26.27 25.34
N GLN A 325 -1.60 25.97 24.64
CA GLN A 325 -0.64 26.98 24.17
C GLN A 325 -1.01 27.55 22.80
N THR A 326 -1.62 26.76 21.92
CA THR A 326 -1.72 27.10 20.49
C THR A 326 -3.12 27.46 19.99
N HIS A 327 -4.17 26.95 20.64
CA HIS A 327 -5.56 27.05 20.17
C HIS A 327 -5.99 28.49 19.83
N ALA A 328 -5.61 29.47 20.65
CA ALA A 328 -6.08 30.86 20.50
C ALA A 328 -5.74 31.50 19.15
N GLN A 329 -4.67 31.04 18.49
CA GLN A 329 -4.24 31.53 17.17
C GLN A 329 -4.49 30.51 16.06
N GLU A 330 -4.26 29.21 16.30
CA GLU A 330 -4.41 28.17 15.27
C GLU A 330 -5.86 27.95 14.82
N GLU A 331 -6.84 28.28 15.66
CA GLU A 331 -8.26 28.15 15.29
C GLU A 331 -8.86 29.42 14.66
N ARG A 332 -8.08 30.51 14.58
CA ARG A 332 -8.53 31.71 13.88
C ARG A 332 -8.44 31.50 12.38
N TRP A 333 -9.58 31.60 11.71
CA TRP A 333 -9.68 31.50 10.26
C TRP A 333 -8.92 32.64 9.57
N GLY A 334 -7.81 32.31 8.93
CA GLY A 334 -7.01 33.21 8.11
C GLY A 334 -6.98 32.80 6.63
N PHE A 335 -6.39 33.66 5.79
CA PHE A 335 -6.25 33.38 4.34
C PHE A 335 -5.51 32.06 4.08
N GLY A 336 -4.39 31.81 4.76
CA GLY A 336 -3.59 30.58 4.61
C GLY A 336 -4.39 29.29 4.92
N GLN A 337 -5.37 29.38 5.81
CA GLN A 337 -6.24 28.26 6.17
C GLN A 337 -7.42 28.06 5.21
N LEU A 338 -7.95 29.15 4.62
CA LEU A 338 -9.11 29.10 3.73
C LEU A 338 -8.76 28.63 2.32
N VAL A 339 -7.61 29.05 1.78
CA VAL A 339 -7.17 28.67 0.42
C VAL A 339 -7.20 27.15 0.19
N PRO A 340 -6.55 26.30 1.02
CA PRO A 340 -6.53 24.86 0.78
C PRO A 340 -7.92 24.21 0.93
N LEU A 341 -8.81 24.78 1.74
CA LEU A 341 -10.20 24.32 1.83
C LEU A 341 -11.02 24.67 0.60
N VAL A 342 -10.84 25.87 0.03
CA VAL A 342 -11.53 26.27 -1.21
C VAL A 342 -11.11 25.39 -2.38
N LEU A 343 -9.86 24.93 -2.43
CA LEU A 343 -9.40 23.98 -3.45
C LEU A 343 -10.20 22.66 -3.42
N LEU A 344 -10.76 22.25 -2.29
CA LEU A 344 -11.63 21.06 -2.20
C LEU A 344 -12.94 21.18 -3.02
N ILE A 345 -13.26 22.35 -3.54
CA ILE A 345 -14.41 22.56 -4.44
C ILE A 345 -14.12 22.03 -5.86
N GLN A 346 -12.86 22.01 -6.30
CA GLN A 346 -12.51 21.62 -7.69
C GLN A 346 -12.95 20.18 -8.07
N PRO A 347 -12.81 19.16 -7.20
CA PRO A 347 -13.35 17.83 -7.44
C PRO A 347 -14.87 17.83 -7.60
N LEU A 348 -15.61 18.65 -6.83
CA LEU A 348 -17.06 18.79 -6.97
C LEU A 348 -17.45 19.38 -8.32
N GLY A 349 -16.72 20.41 -8.77
CA GLY A 349 -16.90 20.98 -10.10
C GLY A 349 -16.70 19.94 -11.21
N THR A 350 -15.70 19.07 -11.07
CA THR A 350 -15.44 17.98 -12.02
C THR A 350 -16.59 16.97 -12.06
N ILE A 351 -17.13 16.59 -10.89
CA ILE A 351 -18.30 15.69 -10.79
C ILE A 351 -19.52 16.34 -11.46
N LEU A 352 -19.76 17.63 -11.21
CA LEU A 352 -20.87 18.37 -11.79
C LEU A 352 -20.75 18.46 -13.31
N GLU A 353 -19.58 18.84 -13.85
CA GLU A 353 -19.35 18.91 -15.29
C GLU A 353 -19.63 17.56 -15.97
N GLN A 354 -19.13 16.47 -15.41
CA GLN A 354 -19.36 15.12 -15.95
C GLN A 354 -20.83 14.70 -15.95
N THR A 355 -21.58 15.09 -14.92
CA THR A 355 -22.99 14.73 -14.79
C THR A 355 -23.87 15.58 -15.71
N TRP A 356 -23.58 16.88 -15.81
CA TRP A 356 -24.30 17.83 -16.66
C TRP A 356 -24.06 17.60 -18.16
N VAL A 357 -22.80 17.50 -18.61
CA VAL A 357 -22.46 17.25 -20.03
C VAL A 357 -23.06 15.92 -20.52
N SER A 358 -23.19 14.94 -19.62
CA SER A 358 -23.82 13.66 -19.93
C SER A 358 -25.34 13.75 -20.09
N HIS A 359 -26.01 14.68 -19.40
CA HIS A 359 -27.45 14.91 -19.55
C HIS A 359 -27.77 15.54 -20.91
N GLU A 360 -26.93 16.49 -21.36
CA GLU A 360 -27.05 17.16 -22.65
C GLU A 360 -26.79 16.18 -23.83
N SER A 361 -25.79 15.31 -23.68
CA SER A 361 -25.49 14.25 -24.67
C SER A 361 -26.57 13.16 -24.75
N ALA A 362 -27.38 12.99 -23.70
CA ALA A 362 -28.53 12.06 -23.71
C ALA A 362 -29.76 12.70 -24.37
N GLY A 363 -29.92 14.03 -24.29
CA GLY A 363 -30.97 14.78 -25.00
C GLY A 363 -30.74 14.92 -26.51
N THR A 364 -29.53 14.62 -27.00
CA THR A 364 -29.14 14.85 -28.42
C THR A 364 -28.98 13.55 -29.23
N LYS A 365 -29.27 12.38 -28.65
CA LYS A 365 -28.98 11.06 -29.28
C LYS A 365 -30.18 10.28 -29.84
N ASP A 366 -31.36 10.88 -29.90
CA ASP A 366 -32.51 10.29 -30.61
C ASP A 366 -32.54 10.63 -32.12
N THR A 367 -31.46 11.20 -32.67
CA THR A 367 -31.37 11.47 -34.12
C THR A 367 -29.95 11.25 -34.61
N GLU A 368 -29.53 9.99 -34.78
CA GLU A 368 -28.84 9.54 -36.00
C GLU A 368 -28.59 8.02 -36.01
N LEU A 369 -28.83 7.45 -37.19
CA LEU A 369 -29.00 6.03 -37.48
C LEU A 369 -27.72 5.45 -38.14
N ARG A 370 -27.43 4.18 -37.81
CA ARG A 370 -26.77 3.10 -38.59
C ARG A 370 -25.36 2.62 -38.19
N PRO A 371 -25.18 1.27 -38.12
CA PRO A 371 -23.88 0.61 -37.94
C PRO A 371 -23.22 0.31 -39.29
N ILE A 372 -21.91 0.53 -39.39
CA ILE A 372 -21.09 0.00 -40.49
C ILE A 372 -20.28 -1.17 -39.94
N ALA A 373 -20.64 -2.35 -40.42
CA ALA A 373 -19.85 -3.57 -40.32
C ALA A 373 -18.59 -3.42 -41.18
N GLN A 374 -17.42 -3.76 -40.64
CA GLN A 374 -16.23 -3.98 -41.45
C GLN A 374 -15.58 -5.31 -41.09
N LYS A 375 -15.73 -6.22 -42.05
CA LYS A 375 -15.11 -7.53 -42.22
C LYS A 375 -13.70 -7.30 -42.76
N SER A 376 -12.67 -7.97 -42.22
CA SER A 376 -11.39 -8.11 -42.93
C SER A 376 -10.83 -9.50 -42.74
N ASP A 377 -10.49 -10.09 -43.89
CA ASP A 377 -10.22 -11.50 -44.13
C ASP A 377 -8.84 -11.97 -43.68
N SER A 378 -8.79 -13.29 -43.58
CA SER A 378 -7.63 -14.17 -43.39
C SER A 378 -6.88 -14.42 -44.70
N SER A 379 -5.55 -14.37 -44.69
CA SER A 379 -4.64 -15.09 -45.60
C SER A 379 -3.24 -15.14 -44.95
N MET A 380 -2.71 -16.27 -44.44
CA MET A 380 -2.04 -17.40 -45.12
C MET A 380 -0.92 -16.99 -46.10
N LEU A 381 0.37 -17.06 -45.68
CA LEU A 381 1.33 -18.13 -46.01
C LEU A 381 2.81 -17.73 -45.70
N GLN A 382 3.45 -18.57 -44.89
CA GLN A 382 4.74 -19.24 -45.12
C GLN A 382 6.06 -18.45 -45.25
N GLY A 383 7.00 -18.78 -44.35
CA GLY A 383 8.38 -18.29 -44.39
C GLY A 383 9.33 -19.00 -43.41
N ARG A 384 9.71 -20.24 -43.77
CA ARG A 384 11.06 -20.84 -43.68
C ARG A 384 11.70 -21.16 -42.31
N GLU A 385 11.84 -22.47 -42.16
CA GLU A 385 12.81 -23.27 -41.39
C GLU A 385 14.22 -22.67 -41.30
N HIS A 386 14.77 -22.61 -40.07
CA HIS A 386 16.17 -22.90 -39.71
C HIS A 386 16.34 -22.72 -38.20
N ALA A 387 16.15 -23.78 -37.40
CA ALA A 387 16.70 -23.91 -36.02
C ALA A 387 16.48 -25.31 -35.41
N THR A 388 16.57 -26.38 -36.21
CA THR A 388 16.49 -27.77 -35.72
C THR A 388 17.86 -28.22 -35.22
N MET A 389 18.23 -27.83 -34.00
CA MET A 389 19.11 -28.63 -33.11
C MET A 389 19.18 -28.07 -31.68
N ALA A 390 18.85 -26.79 -31.45
CA ALA A 390 18.66 -26.24 -30.10
C ALA A 390 17.21 -26.41 -29.58
N HIS A 391 16.25 -26.72 -30.47
CA HIS A 391 14.85 -26.83 -30.10
C HIS A 391 14.53 -28.12 -29.32
N ASN A 392 15.21 -29.24 -29.61
CA ASN A 392 14.88 -30.54 -29.01
C ASN A 392 15.24 -30.63 -27.53
N SER A 393 16.35 -30.02 -27.07
CA SER A 393 16.69 -29.99 -25.64
C SER A 393 15.73 -29.10 -24.84
N SER A 394 15.26 -28.00 -25.45
CA SER A 394 14.22 -27.14 -24.87
C SER A 394 12.85 -27.81 -24.87
N LEU A 395 12.53 -28.61 -25.89
CA LEU A 395 11.27 -29.34 -26.00
C LEU A 395 11.22 -30.45 -24.95
N GLU A 396 12.28 -31.25 -24.82
CA GLU A 396 12.36 -32.32 -23.82
C GLU A 396 12.34 -31.78 -22.39
N ALA A 397 12.99 -30.64 -22.13
CA ALA A 397 12.92 -29.98 -20.83
C ALA A 397 11.50 -29.48 -20.54
N ARG A 398 10.83 -28.91 -21.56
CA ARG A 398 9.45 -28.39 -21.48
C ARG A 398 8.42 -29.52 -21.34
N GLU A 399 8.64 -30.65 -22.00
CA GLU A 399 7.84 -31.88 -21.89
C GLU A 399 8.03 -32.56 -20.54
N ARG A 400 9.28 -32.64 -20.04
CA ARG A 400 9.56 -33.10 -18.66
C ARG A 400 8.89 -32.22 -17.63
N CYS A 401 9.02 -30.89 -17.75
CA CYS A 401 8.35 -29.94 -16.85
C CYS A 401 6.82 -30.10 -16.88
N ARG A 402 6.25 -30.30 -18.08
CA ARG A 402 4.81 -30.55 -18.26
C ARG A 402 4.38 -31.85 -17.58
N ALA A 403 5.14 -32.93 -17.73
CA ALA A 403 4.86 -34.21 -17.06
C ALA A 403 4.93 -34.10 -15.54
N TYR A 404 5.92 -33.38 -14.99
CA TYR A 404 6.03 -33.16 -13.54
C TYR A 404 4.88 -32.34 -12.96
N ARG A 405 4.41 -31.33 -13.70
CA ARG A 405 3.26 -30.50 -13.32
C ARG A 405 1.95 -31.29 -13.33
N HIS A 406 1.79 -32.24 -14.25
CA HIS A 406 0.63 -33.14 -14.27
C HIS A 406 0.57 -34.06 -13.05
N VAL A 407 1.70 -34.63 -12.63
CA VAL A 407 1.76 -35.50 -11.44
C VAL A 407 1.37 -34.73 -10.16
N LEU A 408 1.86 -33.50 -10.02
CA LEU A 408 1.50 -32.67 -8.87
C LEU A 408 0.01 -32.30 -8.88
N LEU A 409 -0.55 -31.91 -10.02
CA LEU A 409 -1.98 -31.58 -10.14
C LEU A 409 -2.90 -32.78 -9.88
N GLN A 410 -2.46 -33.98 -10.27
CA GLN A 410 -3.16 -35.23 -9.98
C GLN A 410 -3.21 -35.52 -8.47
N ILE A 411 -2.11 -35.25 -7.76
CA ILE A 411 -2.03 -35.38 -6.30
C ILE A 411 -2.86 -34.31 -5.58
N LEU A 412 -2.96 -33.10 -6.14
CA LEU A 412 -3.78 -32.00 -5.62
C LEU A 412 -5.29 -32.16 -5.95
N GLY A 413 -5.69 -33.20 -6.69
CA GLY A 413 -7.09 -33.62 -6.84
C GLY A 413 -7.92 -32.86 -7.86
N THR A 414 -7.35 -32.40 -8.99
CA THR A 414 -8.13 -31.74 -10.07
C THR A 414 -8.29 -32.63 -11.31
N SER A 415 -9.28 -33.52 -11.29
CA SER A 415 -9.65 -34.35 -12.46
C SER A 415 -10.30 -33.55 -13.60
N ASN A 416 -10.88 -32.38 -13.32
CA ASN A 416 -11.70 -31.61 -14.29
C ASN A 416 -11.00 -30.40 -14.95
N ALA A 417 -9.66 -30.30 -14.90
CA ALA A 417 -8.95 -29.17 -15.50
C ALA A 417 -8.94 -29.18 -17.05
N SER A 418 -9.57 -30.16 -17.70
CA SER A 418 -9.74 -30.24 -19.16
C SER A 418 -10.91 -29.42 -19.70
N ASN A 419 -11.90 -29.02 -18.88
CA ASN A 419 -13.16 -28.43 -19.36
C ASN A 419 -13.44 -26.98 -18.91
N LEU A 420 -12.50 -26.29 -18.28
CA LEU A 420 -12.66 -24.85 -17.96
C LEU A 420 -12.07 -23.99 -19.07
N VAL A 421 -12.86 -23.77 -20.12
CA VAL A 421 -12.64 -22.67 -21.07
C VAL A 421 -13.14 -21.39 -20.39
N PHE A 422 -12.21 -20.58 -19.88
CA PHE A 422 -12.49 -19.19 -19.51
C PHE A 422 -11.95 -18.25 -20.61
N PRO A 423 -12.67 -17.16 -20.91
CA PRO A 423 -12.31 -16.25 -21.99
C PRO A 423 -11.07 -15.44 -21.57
N ASP A 424 -10.10 -15.42 -22.49
CA ASP A 424 -8.89 -14.62 -22.54
C ASP A 424 -7.86 -14.82 -21.40
N LYS A 425 -6.84 -15.65 -21.69
CA LYS A 425 -5.82 -16.14 -20.76
C LYS A 425 -4.86 -15.04 -20.33
N ARG A 426 -4.68 -14.88 -19.02
CA ARG A 426 -3.38 -14.52 -18.43
C ARG A 426 -2.49 -15.77 -18.51
N GLU A 427 -1.72 -15.94 -19.59
CA GLU A 427 -0.87 -17.13 -19.84
C GLU A 427 0.24 -17.37 -18.77
N ASP A 428 0.36 -16.48 -17.78
CA ASP A 428 1.47 -16.42 -16.83
C ASP A 428 1.21 -17.01 -15.43
N VAL A 429 -0.02 -17.44 -15.09
CA VAL A 429 -0.31 -17.89 -13.71
C VAL A 429 -0.05 -19.40 -13.53
N PRO A 430 0.78 -19.83 -12.55
CA PRO A 430 0.97 -21.25 -12.28
C PRO A 430 -0.33 -21.93 -11.86
N ARG A 431 -0.69 -23.05 -12.50
CA ARG A 431 -1.91 -23.83 -12.20
C ARG A 431 -2.04 -24.25 -10.73
N ILE A 432 -0.91 -24.39 -10.02
CA ILE A 432 -0.88 -24.70 -8.58
C ILE A 432 -1.50 -23.56 -7.77
N VAL A 433 -1.14 -22.31 -8.08
CA VAL A 433 -1.70 -21.12 -7.41
C VAL A 433 -3.21 -21.08 -7.64
N GLU A 434 -3.64 -21.35 -8.86
CA GLU A 434 -5.06 -21.39 -9.20
C GLU A 434 -5.83 -22.47 -8.44
N ALA A 435 -5.24 -23.67 -8.32
CA ALA A 435 -5.81 -24.78 -7.56
C ALA A 435 -5.88 -24.46 -6.06
N VAL A 436 -4.82 -23.87 -5.48
CA VAL A 436 -4.79 -23.43 -4.08
C VAL A 436 -5.90 -22.42 -3.81
N PHE A 437 -6.04 -21.39 -4.66
CA PHE A 437 -7.06 -20.34 -4.51
C PHE A 437 -8.49 -20.78 -4.85
N SER A 438 -8.68 -22.00 -5.36
CA SER A 438 -10.01 -22.63 -5.47
C SER A 438 -10.45 -23.34 -4.18
N SER A 439 -9.54 -23.50 -3.21
CA SER A 439 -9.80 -24.22 -1.96
C SER A 439 -10.33 -23.31 -0.85
N ARG A 440 -11.05 -23.90 0.11
CA ARG A 440 -11.48 -23.22 1.35
C ARG A 440 -10.29 -22.79 2.23
N VAL A 441 -9.15 -23.48 2.11
CA VAL A 441 -7.93 -23.18 2.86
C VAL A 441 -7.36 -21.83 2.47
N ALA A 442 -7.28 -21.52 1.17
CA ALA A 442 -6.80 -20.22 0.71
C ALA A 442 -7.71 -19.07 1.17
N THR A 443 -9.03 -19.29 1.19
CA THR A 443 -9.98 -18.32 1.75
C THR A 443 -9.68 -18.07 3.23
N ALA A 444 -9.53 -19.14 4.03
CA ALA A 444 -9.23 -19.04 5.46
C ALA A 444 -7.89 -18.33 5.75
N LEU A 445 -6.84 -18.62 4.97
CA LEU A 445 -5.52 -18.01 5.12
C LEU A 445 -5.51 -16.52 4.76
N VAL A 446 -6.20 -16.14 3.69
CA VAL A 446 -6.33 -14.72 3.31
C VAL A 446 -7.22 -13.98 4.30
N THR A 447 -8.32 -14.56 4.79
CA THR A 447 -9.10 -13.92 5.87
C THR A 447 -8.30 -13.78 7.15
N LEU A 448 -7.48 -14.78 7.49
CA LEU A 448 -6.55 -14.70 8.62
C LEU A 448 -5.57 -13.54 8.43
N LEU A 449 -5.00 -13.34 7.24
CA LEU A 449 -4.14 -12.18 6.93
C LEU A 449 -4.85 -10.84 7.24
N HIS A 450 -6.10 -10.68 6.82
CA HIS A 450 -6.86 -9.46 7.07
C HIS A 450 -7.10 -9.23 8.56
N VAL A 451 -7.47 -10.29 9.30
CA VAL A 451 -7.68 -10.23 10.75
C VAL A 451 -6.38 -9.92 11.49
N THR A 452 -5.26 -10.55 11.10
CA THR A 452 -3.95 -10.29 11.71
C THR A 452 -3.47 -8.86 11.45
N LEU A 453 -3.71 -8.33 10.24
CA LEU A 453 -3.39 -6.94 9.92
C LEU A 453 -4.25 -5.99 10.75
N LEU A 454 -5.57 -6.19 10.79
CA LEU A 454 -6.47 -5.36 11.57
C LEU A 454 -6.09 -5.34 13.05
N GLY A 455 -5.90 -6.53 13.65
CA GLY A 455 -5.51 -6.66 15.05
C GLY A 455 -4.16 -6.03 15.36
N GLY A 456 -3.15 -6.30 14.52
CA GLY A 456 -1.82 -5.72 14.67
C GLY A 456 -1.84 -4.19 14.57
N ILE A 457 -2.57 -3.63 13.61
CA ILE A 457 -2.72 -2.18 13.45
C ILE A 457 -3.42 -1.57 14.67
N CYS A 458 -4.51 -2.17 15.16
CA CYS A 458 -5.22 -1.65 16.34
C CYS A 458 -4.32 -1.63 17.57
N VAL A 459 -3.53 -2.69 17.80
CA VAL A 459 -2.58 -2.77 18.93
C VAL A 459 -1.49 -1.70 18.78
N ILE A 460 -0.86 -1.60 17.61
CA ILE A 460 0.19 -0.60 17.37
C ILE A 460 -0.34 0.81 17.58
N LEU A 461 -1.49 1.17 16.98
CA LEU A 461 -2.07 2.51 17.12
C LEU A 461 -2.50 2.80 18.56
N TYR A 462 -3.02 1.81 19.28
CA TYR A 462 -3.37 1.96 20.69
C TYR A 462 -2.14 2.36 21.51
N PHE A 463 -1.03 1.63 21.37
CA PHE A 463 0.21 1.96 22.07
C PHE A 463 0.84 3.27 21.57
N ASP A 464 0.74 3.59 20.27
CA ASP A 464 1.23 4.84 19.70
C ASP A 464 0.55 6.04 20.38
N VAL A 465 -0.78 6.02 20.53
CA VAL A 465 -1.55 7.09 21.18
C VAL A 465 -1.08 7.39 22.61
N TYR A 466 -0.70 6.37 23.39
CA TYR A 466 -0.22 6.56 24.76
C TYR A 466 1.28 6.84 24.86
N SER A 467 2.07 6.47 23.86
CA SER A 467 3.53 6.62 23.90
C SER A 467 4.02 7.92 23.26
N ILE A 468 3.31 8.47 22.27
CA ILE A 468 3.70 9.72 21.60
C ILE A 468 3.90 10.84 22.61
N GLY A 469 5.11 11.38 22.66
CA GLY A 469 5.50 12.47 23.54
C GLY A 469 5.85 12.07 24.98
N PHE A 470 5.67 10.79 25.37
CA PHE A 470 5.90 10.34 26.74
C PHE A 470 6.95 9.23 26.86
N ILE A 471 6.99 8.29 25.90
CA ILE A 471 7.85 7.11 25.95
C ILE A 471 8.66 7.01 24.67
N ARG A 472 9.94 6.62 24.80
CA ARG A 472 10.81 6.30 23.66
C ARG A 472 10.21 5.14 22.85
N GLY A 473 10.16 5.27 21.53
CA GLY A 473 9.49 4.33 20.62
C GLY A 473 9.94 2.87 20.76
N GLN A 474 8.98 1.94 20.91
CA GLN A 474 9.17 0.49 20.92
C GLN A 474 8.09 -0.27 20.11
N ASN A 475 7.45 0.41 19.15
CA ASN A 475 6.28 -0.13 18.44
C ASN A 475 6.63 -1.33 17.53
N TRP A 476 7.88 -1.46 17.08
CA TRP A 476 8.35 -2.57 16.25
C TRP A 476 8.11 -3.96 16.86
N GLN A 477 8.10 -4.08 18.19
CA GLN A 477 7.86 -5.36 18.87
C GLN A 477 6.46 -5.90 18.61
N PHE A 478 5.46 -5.02 18.58
CA PHE A 478 4.07 -5.40 18.28
C PHE A 478 3.90 -5.82 16.81
N ALA A 479 4.66 -5.20 15.89
CA ALA A 479 4.69 -5.63 14.51
C ALA A 479 5.26 -7.06 14.37
N LEU A 480 6.33 -7.39 15.09
CA LEU A 480 6.87 -8.75 15.13
C LEU A 480 5.90 -9.75 15.76
N LEU A 481 5.20 -9.35 16.82
CA LEU A 481 4.17 -10.19 17.45
C LEU A 481 3.03 -10.50 16.46
N ALA A 482 2.59 -9.51 15.67
CA ALA A 482 1.57 -9.72 14.64
C ALA A 482 2.05 -10.69 13.54
N ILE A 483 3.32 -10.59 13.11
CA ILE A 483 3.93 -11.53 12.16
C ILE A 483 3.99 -12.94 12.76
N ALA A 484 4.47 -13.07 13.99
CA ALA A 484 4.54 -14.35 14.70
C ALA A 484 3.16 -14.98 14.86
N PHE A 485 2.14 -14.18 15.20
CA PHE A 485 0.76 -14.61 15.30
C PHE A 485 0.22 -15.13 13.97
N TYR A 486 0.49 -14.43 12.86
CA TYR A 486 0.09 -14.90 11.53
C TYR A 486 0.77 -16.23 11.17
N VAL A 487 2.09 -16.32 11.35
CA VAL A 487 2.85 -17.54 11.04
C VAL A 487 2.32 -18.72 11.85
N GLY A 488 2.17 -18.57 13.17
CA GLY A 488 1.64 -19.61 14.05
C GLY A 488 0.20 -20.02 13.70
N SER A 489 -0.69 -19.05 13.51
CA SER A 489 -2.10 -19.31 13.19
C SER A 489 -2.27 -19.94 11.80
N SER A 490 -1.43 -19.56 10.82
CA SER A 490 -1.47 -20.13 9.47
C SER A 490 -1.14 -21.63 9.48
N TRP A 491 -0.23 -22.06 10.36
CA TRP A 491 0.09 -23.48 10.54
C TRP A 491 -1.08 -24.23 11.16
N VAL A 492 -1.77 -23.66 12.15
CA VAL A 492 -2.98 -24.26 12.75
C VAL A 492 -4.10 -24.41 11.71
N VAL A 493 -4.32 -23.39 10.88
CA VAL A 493 -5.28 -23.45 9.75
C VAL A 493 -4.93 -24.58 8.79
N MET A 494 -3.65 -24.73 8.46
CA MET A 494 -3.16 -25.81 7.60
C MET A 494 -3.34 -27.20 8.24
N CYS A 495 -3.07 -27.34 9.53
CA CYS A 495 -3.26 -28.60 10.25
C CYS A 495 -4.73 -29.00 10.39
N THR A 496 -5.65 -28.04 10.52
CA THR A 496 -7.09 -28.30 10.72
C THR A 496 -7.84 -28.45 9.39
N LEU A 497 -7.78 -27.43 8.53
CA LEU A 497 -8.51 -27.39 7.26
C LEU A 497 -7.77 -28.10 6.13
N GLY A 498 -6.44 -28.23 6.20
CA GLY A 498 -5.65 -28.93 5.20
C GLY A 498 -5.96 -30.43 5.13
N ILE A 499 -6.35 -31.06 6.24
CA ILE A 499 -6.74 -32.47 6.30
C ILE A 499 -8.07 -32.73 5.56
N HIS A 500 -9.01 -31.79 5.66
CA HIS A 500 -10.30 -31.86 4.99
C HIS A 500 -10.28 -31.31 3.55
N SER A 501 -9.21 -30.61 3.17
CA SER A 501 -9.02 -30.06 1.84
C SER A 501 -8.65 -31.15 0.82
N SER A 502 -9.17 -31.02 -0.40
CA SER A 502 -8.84 -31.89 -1.54
C SER A 502 -7.35 -31.87 -1.91
N LEU A 503 -6.61 -30.85 -1.46
CA LEU A 503 -5.20 -30.59 -1.74
C LEU A 503 -4.22 -31.69 -1.22
N GLY A 504 -4.68 -32.68 -0.46
CA GLY A 504 -3.81 -33.75 0.09
C GLY A 504 -4.41 -35.15 0.10
N ARG A 505 -5.57 -35.36 -0.53
CA ARG A 505 -6.22 -36.69 -0.59
C ARG A 505 -5.60 -37.50 -1.72
N SER A 506 -5.09 -38.69 -1.37
CA SER A 506 -4.71 -39.70 -2.36
C SER A 506 -5.99 -40.23 -2.98
N TYR A 507 -6.35 -39.72 -4.16
CA TYR A 507 -7.34 -40.38 -4.99
C TYR A 507 -6.68 -41.64 -5.52
N LYS A 508 -7.20 -42.81 -5.13
CA LYS A 508 -6.87 -44.05 -5.84
C LYS A 508 -7.26 -43.82 -7.30
N VAL A 509 -6.26 -43.82 -8.17
CA VAL A 509 -6.48 -43.99 -9.60
C VAL A 509 -6.86 -45.46 -9.72
N GLU A 510 -8.14 -45.74 -9.91
CA GLU A 510 -8.60 -47.06 -10.36
C GLU A 510 -8.20 -47.28 -11.81
#